data_AF-A0AA47DZG4-F1
#
_entry.id   AF-A0AA47DZG4-F1
#
_cell.length_a   1.000
_cell.length_b   1.000
_cell.length_c   1.000
_cell.angle_alpha   90.00
_cell.angle_beta   90.00
_cell.angle_gamma   90.00
#
_symmetry.space_group_name_H-M   'P 1'
#
loop_
_entity.id
_entity.type
_entity.pdbx_description
1 polymer ?
#
loop_
_entity_poly.entity_id
_entity_poly.type
_entity_poly.pdbx_seq_one_letter_code
_entity_poly.pdbx_strand_id
1 'polypeptide(L)'
;MTEYITIAQVDGLLGSDWTTEDKKARAVLMANTWLSAKPLPAFDEVPAAVVQAGAEVAREAAAGALYGASETGVLSKSVSADGVSSSKTYASNARKVTAGEAFALALLAPLLGPANQIKLVRG
;
A
#
# COMPACT_ATOMS: atom_id res chain seq x y z
N MET A 1 -12.71 5.67 12.67
CA MET A 1 -11.50 5.27 11.90
C MET A 1 -10.72 4.33 12.79
N THR A 2 -10.38 3.14 12.31
CA THR A 2 -9.56 2.19 13.08
C THR A 2 -8.13 2.69 13.12
N GLU A 3 -7.57 2.81 14.32
CA GLU A 3 -6.17 3.14 14.53
C GLU A 3 -5.36 1.84 14.60
N TYR A 4 -4.52 1.59 13.58
CA TYR A 4 -3.66 0.41 13.51
C TYR A 4 -2.25 0.71 14.00
N ILE A 5 -1.78 1.94 13.80
CA ILE A 5 -0.45 2.41 14.20
C ILE A 5 -0.49 3.79 14.85
N THR A 6 0.47 4.04 15.72
CA THR A 6 0.74 5.32 16.40
C THR A 6 2.12 5.87 16.02
N ILE A 7 2.36 7.17 16.25
CA ILE A 7 3.68 7.78 16.02
C ILE A 7 4.77 7.06 16.84
N ALA A 8 4.50 6.72 18.09
CA ALA A 8 5.46 6.03 18.96
C ALA A 8 5.85 4.65 18.40
N GLN A 9 4.91 3.90 17.82
CA GLN A 9 5.22 2.62 17.18
C GLN A 9 6.06 2.80 15.92
N VAL A 10 5.78 3.82 15.11
CA VAL A 10 6.58 4.12 13.91
C VAL A 10 7.99 4.56 14.29
N ASP A 11 8.13 5.46 15.27
CA ASP A 11 9.42 5.91 15.80
C ASP A 11 10.21 4.73 16.39
N GLY A 12 9.54 3.79 17.08
CA GLY A 12 10.18 2.58 17.61
C GLY A 12 10.66 1.60 16.54
N LEU A 13 9.99 1.52 15.38
CA LEU A 13 10.34 0.61 14.29
C LEU A 13 11.36 1.20 13.31
N LEU A 14 11.24 2.49 12.98
CA LEU A 14 12.05 3.15 11.95
C LEU A 14 13.11 4.11 12.52
N GLY A 15 13.08 4.38 13.82
CA GLY A 15 13.85 5.45 14.47
C GLY A 15 13.19 6.81 14.28
N SER A 16 13.32 7.72 15.25
CA SER A 16 12.61 9.02 15.28
C SER A 16 12.84 9.94 14.08
N ASP A 17 13.91 9.68 13.32
CA ASP A 17 14.38 10.51 12.20
C ASP A 17 13.81 10.05 10.85
N TRP A 18 12.87 9.10 10.84
CA TRP A 18 12.21 8.61 9.62
C TRP A 18 11.49 9.72 8.83
N THR A 19 11.12 10.82 9.51
CA THR A 19 10.64 12.05 8.90
C THR A 19 10.76 13.25 9.85
N THR A 20 10.30 14.42 9.41
CA THR A 20 10.23 15.64 10.24
C THR A 20 9.00 15.65 11.14
N GLU A 21 9.11 16.22 12.33
CA GLU A 21 8.05 16.20 13.36
C GLU A 21 6.70 16.73 12.84
N ASP A 22 6.71 17.77 12.00
CA ASP A 22 5.50 18.36 11.40
C ASP A 22 4.75 17.41 10.46
N LYS A 23 5.43 16.40 9.91
CA LYS A 23 4.85 15.43 8.96
C LYS A 23 4.33 14.16 9.64
N LYS A 24 4.83 13.82 10.83
CA LYS A 24 4.54 12.54 11.50
C LYS A 24 3.04 12.30 11.65
N ALA A 25 2.32 13.26 12.23
CA ALA A 25 0.88 13.13 12.47
C ALA A 25 0.08 12.92 11.16
N ARG A 26 0.41 13.68 10.11
CA ARG A 26 -0.26 13.57 8.80
C ARG A 26 0.05 12.24 8.13
N ALA A 27 1.30 11.79 8.17
CA ALA A 27 1.75 10.55 7.57
C ALA A 27 1.13 9.32 8.25
N VAL A 28 1.07 9.30 9.59
CA VAL A 28 0.39 8.24 10.36
C VAL A 28 -1.10 8.18 10.04
N LEU A 29 -1.77 9.33 9.91
CA LEU A 29 -3.17 9.39 9.49
C LEU A 29 -3.36 8.78 8.09
N MET A 30 -2.50 9.12 7.13
CA MET A 30 -2.56 8.58 5.77
C MET A 30 -2.32 7.06 5.74
N ALA A 31 -1.38 6.56 6.54
CA ALA A 31 -1.11 5.13 6.67
C ALA A 31 -2.29 4.37 7.31
N ASN A 32 -2.87 4.86 8.40
CA ASN A 32 -4.06 4.27 9.01
C ASN A 32 -5.25 4.29 8.04
N THR A 33 -5.40 5.34 7.23
CA THR A 33 -6.42 5.41 6.17
C THR A 33 -6.19 4.33 5.12
N TRP A 34 -4.94 4.16 4.67
CA TRP A 34 -4.56 3.15 3.68
C TRP A 34 -4.80 1.73 4.18
N LEU A 35 -4.50 1.44 5.46
CA LEU A 35 -4.75 0.16 6.12
C LEU A 35 -6.25 -0.10 6.27
N SER A 36 -7.03 0.91 6.68
CA SER A 36 -8.50 0.78 6.82
C SER A 36 -9.23 0.50 5.51
N ALA A 37 -8.62 0.84 4.36
CA ALA A 37 -9.15 0.54 3.04
C ALA A 37 -8.86 -0.91 2.59
N LYS A 38 -8.07 -1.67 3.35
CA LYS A 38 -7.80 -3.10 3.08
C LYS A 38 -8.85 -3.97 3.75
N PRO A 39 -9.19 -5.14 3.18
CA PRO A 39 -10.08 -6.12 3.79
C PRO A 39 -9.37 -6.90 4.91
N LEU A 40 -8.79 -6.19 5.88
CA LEU A 40 -8.16 -6.78 7.05
C LEU A 40 -9.26 -7.27 8.00
N PRO A 41 -9.10 -8.45 8.64
CA PRO A 41 -10.02 -8.88 9.67
C PRO A 41 -9.96 -7.94 10.88
N ALA A 42 -10.98 -8.00 11.73
CA ALA A 42 -10.90 -7.35 13.03
C ALA A 42 -9.83 -8.05 13.89
N PHE A 43 -9.08 -7.25 14.64
CA PHE A 43 -8.05 -7.75 15.55
C PHE A 43 -8.36 -7.28 16.96
N ASP A 44 -8.25 -8.17 17.94
CA ASP A 44 -8.23 -7.77 19.35
C ASP A 44 -6.91 -7.04 19.68
N GLU A 45 -5.81 -7.52 19.09
CA GLU A 45 -4.49 -6.90 19.13
C GLU A 45 -3.91 -6.85 17.71
N VAL A 46 -3.49 -5.66 17.26
CA VAL A 46 -2.99 -5.46 15.90
C VAL A 46 -1.67 -6.23 15.72
N PRO A 47 -1.59 -7.19 14.77
CA PRO A 47 -0.38 -7.99 14.58
C PRO A 47 0.82 -7.14 14.20
N ALA A 48 2.02 -7.54 14.65
CA ALA A 48 3.27 -6.83 14.35
C ALA A 48 3.49 -6.61 12.84
N ALA A 49 3.05 -7.54 11.99
CA ALA A 49 3.11 -7.40 10.53
C ALA A 49 2.26 -6.23 10.00
N VAL A 50 1.09 -5.99 10.58
CA VAL A 50 0.22 -4.85 10.23
C VAL A 50 0.85 -3.55 10.71
N VAL A 51 1.45 -3.56 11.91
CA VAL A 51 2.17 -2.39 12.44
C VAL A 51 3.37 -2.03 11.56
N GLN A 52 4.19 -3.02 11.19
CA GLN A 52 5.31 -2.82 10.27
C GLN A 52 4.85 -2.31 8.91
N ALA A 53 3.81 -2.92 8.33
CA ALA A 53 3.23 -2.47 7.06
C ALA A 53 2.78 -1.02 7.14
N GLY A 54 2.13 -0.63 8.25
CA GLY A 54 1.73 0.75 8.50
C GLY A 54 2.92 1.70 8.60
N ALA A 55 3.99 1.33 9.29
CA ALA A 55 5.19 2.15 9.43
C ALA A 55 5.86 2.43 8.06
N GLU A 56 5.97 1.42 7.20
CA GLU A 56 6.52 1.56 5.85
C GLU A 56 5.67 2.50 4.99
N VAL A 57 4.33 2.34 5.06
CA VAL A 57 3.40 3.22 4.35
C VAL A 57 3.44 4.65 4.90
N ALA A 58 3.64 4.84 6.21
CA ALA A 58 3.78 6.16 6.82
C ALA A 58 5.04 6.86 6.31
N ARG A 59 6.18 6.15 6.19
CA ARG A 59 7.42 6.70 5.60
C ARG A 59 7.20 7.18 4.17
N GLU A 60 6.54 6.37 3.34
CA GLU A 60 6.20 6.75 1.96
C GLU A 60 5.21 7.93 1.91
N ALA A 61 4.26 7.99 2.86
CA ALA A 61 3.34 9.11 2.97
C ALA A 61 4.06 10.43 3.31
N ALA A 62 5.01 10.39 4.24
CA ALA A 62 5.79 11.56 4.60
C ALA A 62 6.73 12.04 3.49
N ALA A 63 7.16 11.12 2.61
CA ALA A 63 7.89 11.42 1.39
C ALA A 63 6.99 11.98 0.25
N GLY A 64 5.67 12.07 0.45
CA GLY A 64 4.71 12.47 -0.56
C GLY A 64 4.46 11.41 -1.65
N ALA A 65 4.99 10.20 -1.44
CA ALA A 65 4.94 9.10 -2.38
C ALA A 65 3.68 8.22 -2.21
N LEU A 66 2.90 8.44 -1.13
CA LEU A 66 1.55 7.86 -0.93
C LEU A 66 0.47 8.85 -1.33
N TYR A 67 -0.58 8.41 -2.03
CA TYR A 67 -1.69 9.24 -2.53
C TYR A 67 -1.30 10.45 -3.41
N GLY A 68 -0.03 10.65 -3.77
CA GLY A 68 0.41 11.63 -4.76
C GLY A 68 -0.35 11.57 -6.10
N ALA A 69 -0.43 12.68 -6.82
CA ALA A 69 -1.15 12.72 -8.10
C ALA A 69 -0.57 11.66 -9.07
N SER A 70 -1.42 10.76 -9.56
CA SER A 70 -1.10 9.99 -10.76
C SER A 70 -1.05 10.97 -11.92
N GLU A 71 0.10 11.12 -12.58
CA GLU A 71 0.20 11.85 -13.84
C GLU A 71 -0.62 11.09 -14.91
N THR A 72 -1.94 11.32 -14.97
CA THR A 72 -2.80 10.93 -16.08
C THR A 72 -2.59 11.90 -17.25
N GLY A 73 -1.32 12.16 -17.59
CA GLY A 73 -0.88 13.21 -18.49
C GLY A 73 0.20 12.71 -19.42
N VAL A 74 -0.22 12.18 -20.57
CA VAL A 74 0.55 12.15 -21.82
C VAL A 74 1.75 11.18 -21.87
N LEU A 75 1.46 9.91 -22.17
CA LEU A 75 2.38 9.08 -22.97
C LEU A 75 1.65 8.24 -24.02
N SER A 76 0.58 8.80 -24.60
CA SER A 76 0.10 8.37 -25.92
C SER A 76 1.10 8.85 -27.00
N LYS A 77 2.35 8.38 -26.92
CA LYS A 77 3.21 8.27 -28.10
C LYS A 77 3.02 6.85 -28.62
N SER A 78 1.84 6.60 -29.19
CA SER A 78 1.56 5.40 -29.96
C SER A 78 2.42 5.45 -31.21
N VAL A 79 3.59 4.82 -31.18
CA VAL A 79 4.20 4.27 -32.39
C VAL A 79 3.56 2.91 -32.59
N SER A 80 2.62 2.85 -33.53
CA SER A 80 2.04 1.59 -34.00
C SER A 80 3.14 0.81 -34.72
N ALA A 81 3.77 -0.12 -34.03
CA ALA A 81 4.58 -1.17 -34.63
C ALA A 81 3.97 -2.51 -34.20
N ASP A 82 3.44 -3.19 -35.20
CA ASP A 82 2.93 -4.56 -35.26
C ASP A 82 2.93 -5.44 -34.01
N GLY A 83 1.74 -6.00 -33.75
CA GLY A 83 1.64 -7.42 -33.39
C GLY A 83 1.97 -7.77 -31.94
N VAL A 84 0.97 -7.69 -31.07
CA VAL A 84 0.51 -8.71 -30.10
C VAL A 84 -0.29 -7.95 -29.04
N SER A 85 -1.62 -7.94 -29.20
CA SER A 85 -2.53 -7.40 -28.19
C SER A 85 -2.59 -8.36 -27.00
N SER A 86 -1.62 -8.26 -26.10
CA SER A 86 -1.83 -8.74 -24.74
C SER A 86 -2.79 -7.76 -24.06
N SER A 87 -4.06 -8.15 -23.91
CA SER A 87 -5.02 -7.48 -23.03
C SER A 87 -4.60 -7.66 -21.56
N LYS A 88 -3.46 -7.08 -21.19
CA LYS A 88 -3.26 -6.56 -19.86
C LYS A 88 -4.07 -5.28 -19.85
N THR A 89 -5.28 -5.35 -19.32
CA THR A 89 -5.98 -4.21 -18.76
C THR A 89 -5.06 -3.61 -17.70
N TYR A 90 -4.03 -2.88 -18.11
CA TYR A 90 -3.39 -1.88 -17.29
C TYR A 90 -4.51 -0.90 -17.00
N ALA A 91 -5.15 -1.10 -15.86
CA ALA A 91 -6.16 -0.18 -15.35
C ALA A 91 -5.61 1.23 -15.58
N SER A 92 -6.38 2.07 -16.24
CA SER A 92 -5.99 3.40 -16.76
C SER A 92 -5.52 4.40 -15.69
N ASN A 93 -5.31 3.91 -14.46
CA ASN A 93 -4.82 4.56 -13.26
C ASN A 93 -3.54 3.86 -12.74
N ALA A 94 -2.62 3.46 -13.63
CA ALA A 94 -1.38 2.77 -13.25
C ALA A 94 -0.43 3.70 -12.47
N ARG A 95 -0.73 3.93 -11.19
CA ARG A 95 0.19 4.54 -10.23
C ARG A 95 1.29 3.51 -9.95
N LYS A 96 2.55 3.93 -10.06
CA LYS A 96 3.68 3.12 -9.61
C LYS A 96 3.55 2.90 -8.09
N VAL A 97 3.37 1.66 -7.67
CA VAL A 97 3.41 1.27 -6.25
C VAL A 97 4.83 1.55 -5.74
N THR A 98 4.94 2.25 -4.61
CA THR A 98 6.24 2.55 -3.99
C THR A 98 6.87 1.28 -3.41
N ALA A 99 8.18 1.32 -3.14
CA ALA A 99 8.85 0.18 -2.51
C ALA A 99 8.26 -0.13 -1.13
N GLY A 100 7.98 0.91 -0.31
CA GLY A 100 7.31 0.75 0.97
C GLY A 100 5.89 0.19 0.86
N GLU A 101 5.08 0.65 -0.10
CA GLU A 101 3.76 0.06 -0.33
C GLU A 101 3.82 -1.41 -0.79
N ALA A 102 4.76 -1.75 -1.67
CA ALA A 102 4.93 -3.13 -2.14
C ALA A 102 5.36 -4.06 -1.00
N PHE A 103 6.29 -3.61 -0.15
CA PHE A 103 6.72 -4.35 1.02
C PHE A 103 5.60 -4.49 2.05
N ALA A 104 4.83 -3.42 2.31
CA ALA A 104 3.65 -3.46 3.16
C ALA A 104 2.61 -4.47 2.66
N LEU A 105 2.33 -4.51 1.35
CA LEU A 105 1.40 -5.50 0.77
C LEU A 105 1.92 -6.94 0.94
N ALA A 106 3.23 -7.17 0.83
CA ALA A 106 3.81 -8.48 1.07
C ALA A 106 3.65 -8.93 2.53
N LEU A 107 3.80 -8.01 3.49
CA LEU A 107 3.56 -8.29 4.91
C LEU A 107 2.09 -8.61 5.21
N LEU A 108 1.16 -7.94 4.51
CA LEU A 108 -0.28 -8.14 4.68
C LEU A 108 -0.82 -9.36 3.91
N ALA A 109 -0.10 -9.88 2.92
CA ALA A 109 -0.52 -10.99 2.08
C ALA A 109 -1.15 -12.18 2.83
N PRO A 110 -0.58 -12.70 3.94
CA PRO A 110 -1.20 -13.80 4.69
C PRO A 110 -2.53 -13.43 5.37
N LEU A 111 -2.74 -12.14 5.68
CA LEU A 111 -3.93 -11.63 6.37
C LEU A 111 -5.06 -11.25 5.42
N LEU A 112 -4.74 -10.94 4.16
CA LEU A 112 -5.71 -10.56 3.13
C LEU A 112 -6.48 -11.76 2.55
N GLY A 113 -6.16 -12.97 3.01
CA GLY A 113 -6.76 -14.22 2.57
C GLY A 113 -6.32 -14.64 1.16
N PRO A 114 -6.43 -15.95 0.82
CA PRO A 114 -6.21 -16.38 -0.54
C PRO A 114 -7.29 -15.77 -1.44
N ALA A 115 -6.88 -14.99 -2.44
CA ALA A 115 -7.74 -14.61 -3.55
C ALA A 115 -8.16 -15.89 -4.32
N ASN A 116 -9.23 -16.52 -3.86
CA ASN A 116 -10.01 -17.51 -4.58
C ASN A 116 -9.18 -18.62 -5.26
N GLN A 117 -8.51 -19.48 -4.48
CA GLN A 117 -8.23 -20.84 -4.98
C GLN A 117 -9.58 -21.55 -5.11
N ILE A 118 -10.18 -21.41 -6.30
CA ILE A 118 -11.33 -22.18 -6.74
C ILE A 118 -10.98 -23.65 -6.54
N LYS A 119 -11.60 -24.25 -5.53
CA LYS A 119 -11.56 -25.69 -5.28
C LYS A 119 -12.14 -26.37 -6.51
N LEU A 120 -11.29 -26.82 -7.44
CA LEU A 120 -11.69 -27.63 -8.58
C LEU A 120 -12.11 -29.00 -8.04
N VAL A 121 -13.32 -29.09 -7.50
CA VAL A 121 -14.05 -30.35 -7.39
C VAL A 121 -14.66 -30.60 -8.76
N ARG A 122 -14.07 -31.54 -9.49
CA ARG A 122 -14.80 -32.32 -10.49
C ARG A 122 -14.73 -33.76 -10.01
N GLY A 123 -15.88 -34.27 -9.60
CA GLY A 123 -16.13 -35.70 -9.51
C GLY A 123 -16.31 -36.32 -10.88
#